data_AF-A0A2E6E725-F1
#
_entry.id   AF-A0A2E6E725-F1
#
_cell.length_a   1.000
_cell.length_b   1.000
_cell.length_c   1.000
_cell.angle_alpha   90.00
_cell.angle_beta   90.00
_cell.angle_gamma   90.00
#
_symmetry.space_group_name_H-M   'P 1'
#
loop_
_entity.id
_entity.type
_entity.pdbx_description
1 polymer ?
#
loop_
_entity_poly.entity_id
_entity_poly.type
_entity_poly.pdbx_seq_one_letter_code
_entity_poly.pdbx_strand_id
1 'polypeptide(L)'
;MSIGFFEGTHKCSITTTMGLGSHEGGCLSIKMNEYSFIFMVLLYYITTSYVLNSLLKEAEKINLRALSKERRREQLIEATIQCLSKKGLSSTTLADVAKEAGLSQGIVNLHFNSKDNLLADTLRFLTDEYDERFMKTFYGAPADPADQLLALMEMDLKPPICDRSKIAVWFAFFGETKAQPTYRKICASRDQKYAEILKSLVEKIVTDGKYIGINPGVISTTLSSLTDGMWLSCLISPKSFNRTESLLAIQSYLSSTFPNHYPR
;
A
#
# COMPACT_ATOMS: atom_id res chain seq x y z
N MET A 1 43.58 10.21 5.76
CA MET A 1 44.53 9.19 5.31
C MET A 1 44.75 9.45 3.83
N SER A 2 45.82 10.17 3.48
CA SER A 2 46.08 10.59 2.10
C SER A 2 47.17 9.69 1.54
N ILE A 3 46.86 8.98 0.46
CA ILE A 3 47.79 8.10 -0.25
C ILE A 3 48.22 8.84 -1.51
N GLY A 4 49.47 9.30 -1.54
CA GLY A 4 50.13 9.77 -2.75
C GLY A 4 51.10 8.69 -3.23
N PHE A 5 51.02 8.31 -4.51
CA PHE A 5 51.98 7.46 -5.18
C PHE A 5 52.69 8.31 -6.25
N PHE A 6 54.02 8.37 -6.22
CA PHE A 6 54.82 8.45 -7.45
C PHE A 6 56.22 7.86 -7.24
N GLU A 7 56.75 7.37 -8.35
CA GLU A 7 57.70 6.29 -8.57
C GLU A 7 59.15 6.51 -8.08
N GLY A 8 59.79 5.41 -7.69
CA GLY A 8 61.23 5.33 -7.46
C GLY A 8 61.62 3.93 -7.00
N THR A 9 62.35 3.20 -7.85
CA THR A 9 62.91 1.87 -7.55
C THR A 9 63.86 1.96 -6.35
N HIS A 10 63.45 1.48 -5.16
CA HIS A 10 64.28 0.85 -4.12
C HIS A 10 63.38 0.38 -2.95
N LYS A 11 63.66 -0.83 -2.45
CA LYS A 11 63.08 -1.53 -1.28
C LYS A 11 62.17 -0.69 -0.37
N CYS A 12 60.87 -1.01 -0.36
CA CYS A 12 59.91 -0.45 0.59
C CYS A 12 60.04 -1.17 1.94
N SER A 13 60.77 -0.58 2.90
CA SER A 13 60.71 -0.98 4.31
C SER A 13 59.62 -0.18 5.01
N ILE A 14 58.50 -0.84 5.32
CA ILE A 14 57.44 -0.24 6.13
C ILE A 14 57.90 -0.26 7.59
N THR A 15 58.30 0.91 8.11
CA THR A 15 58.59 1.10 9.53
C THR A 15 57.40 1.80 10.18
N THR A 16 56.59 1.06 10.92
CA THR A 16 55.51 1.65 11.74
C THR A 16 56.06 2.01 13.11
N THR A 17 56.46 3.26 13.31
CA THR A 17 56.74 3.81 14.65
C THR A 17 55.43 4.24 15.30
N MET A 18 54.90 3.40 16.20
CA MET A 18 53.93 3.83 17.23
C MET A 18 54.73 4.39 18.41
N GLY A 19 54.66 5.71 18.60
CA GLY A 19 55.20 6.37 19.79
C GLY A 19 54.27 6.15 20.99
N LEU A 20 54.67 5.29 21.92
CA LEU A 20 54.21 5.36 23.31
C LEU A 20 55.44 5.41 24.21
N GLY A 21 55.47 6.45 25.04
CA GLY A 21 56.58 6.78 25.92
C GLY A 21 56.89 5.68 26.93
N SER A 22 58.18 5.37 27.01
CA SER A 22 58.95 5.01 28.21
C SER A 22 58.25 4.15 29.28
N HIS A 23 58.57 2.85 29.31
CA HIS A 23 59.35 2.27 30.41
C HIS A 23 59.89 0.89 29.99
N GLU A 24 61.08 0.61 30.50
CA GLU A 24 62.01 -0.47 30.17
C GLU A 24 61.37 -1.87 30.11
N GLY A 25 61.53 -2.55 28.97
CA GLY A 25 61.15 -3.93 28.77
C GLY A 25 61.61 -4.40 27.40
N GLY A 26 62.46 -5.43 27.36
CA GLY A 26 63.15 -5.88 26.15
C GLY A 26 62.24 -5.96 24.93
N CYS A 27 62.61 -5.20 23.88
CA CYS A 27 61.93 -5.23 22.60
C CYS A 27 62.17 -6.60 21.94
N LEU A 28 61.28 -7.57 22.20
CA LEU A 28 61.15 -8.76 21.36
C LEU A 28 60.66 -8.27 20.00
N SER A 29 61.61 -7.90 19.14
CA SER A 29 61.35 -7.55 17.75
C SER A 29 61.01 -8.86 17.02
N ILE A 30 59.73 -9.24 17.08
CA ILE A 30 59.22 -10.36 16.30
C ILE A 30 59.22 -9.90 14.84
N LYS A 31 60.26 -10.27 14.09
CA LYS A 31 60.28 -10.18 12.63
C LYS A 31 59.20 -11.13 12.09
N MET A 32 57.98 -10.62 11.95
CA MET A 32 56.96 -11.28 11.15
C MET A 32 57.46 -11.32 9.71
N ASN A 33 57.70 -12.52 9.20
CA ASN A 33 58.07 -12.75 7.81
C ASN A 33 56.96 -12.20 6.89
N GLU A 34 57.27 -11.65 5.72
CA GLU A 34 56.26 -11.09 4.79
C GLU A 34 55.12 -12.09 4.48
N TYR A 35 55.45 -13.38 4.45
CA TYR A 35 54.51 -14.49 4.33
C TYR A 35 53.46 -14.55 5.47
N SER A 36 53.84 -14.18 6.69
CA SER A 36 52.94 -14.18 7.87
C SER A 36 51.92 -13.06 7.81
N PHE A 37 52.28 -11.90 7.26
CA PHE A 37 51.37 -10.76 7.13
C PHE A 37 50.34 -11.01 6.01
N ILE A 38 50.80 -11.52 4.86
CA ILE A 38 49.94 -11.90 3.75
C ILE A 38 48.94 -12.99 4.17
N PHE A 39 49.38 -13.98 4.95
CA PHE A 39 48.52 -15.03 5.48
C PHE A 39 47.44 -14.50 6.42
N MET A 40 47.78 -13.54 7.30
CA MET A 40 46.82 -12.93 8.22
C MET A 40 45.76 -12.08 7.49
N VAL A 41 46.16 -11.33 6.47
CA VAL A 41 45.24 -10.54 5.63
C VAL A 41 44.33 -11.45 4.81
N LEU A 42 44.86 -12.53 4.24
CA LEU A 42 44.06 -13.54 3.52
C LEU A 42 43.04 -14.22 4.45
N LEU A 43 43.46 -14.64 5.64
CA LEU A 43 42.55 -15.21 6.63
C LEU A 43 41.46 -14.21 7.05
N TYR A 44 41.81 -12.95 7.26
CA TYR A 44 40.83 -11.90 7.56
C TYR A 44 39.84 -11.69 6.41
N TYR A 45 40.32 -11.66 5.16
CA TYR A 45 39.46 -11.48 3.99
C TYR A 45 38.53 -12.69 3.76
N ILE A 46 39.05 -13.91 3.93
CA ILE A 46 38.27 -15.16 3.82
C ILE A 46 37.21 -15.22 4.92
N THR A 47 37.57 -14.91 6.17
CA THR A 47 36.61 -14.91 7.29
C THR A 47 35.56 -13.83 7.12
N THR A 48 35.94 -12.61 6.72
CA THR A 48 35.00 -11.50 6.48
C THR A 48 34.05 -11.82 5.32
N SER A 49 34.56 -12.38 4.21
CA SER A 49 33.74 -12.80 3.07
C SER A 49 32.78 -13.95 3.45
N TYR A 50 33.24 -14.92 4.24
CA TYR A 50 32.41 -16.01 4.73
C TYR A 50 31.28 -15.50 5.65
N VAL A 51 31.60 -14.61 6.59
CA VAL A 51 30.61 -14.00 7.49
C VAL A 51 29.60 -13.16 6.71
N LEU A 52 30.05 -12.34 5.75
CA LEU A 52 29.18 -11.54 4.89
C LEU A 52 28.22 -12.43 4.08
N ASN A 53 28.74 -13.49 3.46
CA ASN A 53 27.91 -14.46 2.72
C ASN A 53 26.92 -15.20 3.63
N SER A 54 27.29 -15.50 4.87
CA SER A 54 26.39 -16.12 5.85
C SER A 54 25.26 -15.17 6.25
N LEU A 55 25.58 -13.90 6.53
CA LEU A 55 24.59 -12.88 6.89
C LEU A 55 23.63 -12.57 5.73
N LEU A 56 24.13 -12.54 4.49
CA LEU A 56 23.29 -12.37 3.30
C LEU A 56 22.29 -13.53 3.15
N LYS A 57 22.72 -14.78 3.35
CA LYS A 57 21.83 -15.96 3.30
C LYS A 57 20.77 -15.94 4.41
N GLU A 58 21.13 -15.51 5.61
CA GLU A 58 20.15 -15.38 6.71
C GLU A 58 19.13 -14.27 6.43
N ALA A 59 19.58 -13.10 5.96
CA ALA A 59 18.71 -12.00 5.57
C ALA A 59 17.74 -12.40 4.45
N GLU A 60 18.23 -13.13 3.45
CA GLU A 60 17.40 -13.67 2.35
C GLU A 60 16.35 -14.66 2.88
N LYS A 61 16.72 -15.56 3.78
CA LYS A 61 15.80 -16.53 4.39
C LYS A 61 14.73 -15.86 5.26
N ILE A 62 15.08 -14.80 5.98
CA ILE A 62 14.14 -13.98 6.76
C ILE A 62 13.15 -13.29 5.81
N ASN A 63 13.64 -12.70 4.72
CA ASN A 63 12.80 -12.04 3.72
C ASN A 63 11.82 -13.03 3.04
N LEU A 64 12.28 -14.22 2.64
CA LEU A 64 11.42 -15.27 2.08
C LEU A 64 10.32 -15.73 3.05
N ARG A 65 10.62 -15.81 4.35
CA ARG A 65 9.62 -16.12 5.39
C ARG A 65 8.62 -14.99 5.57
N ALA A 66 9.07 -13.74 5.54
CA ALA A 66 8.18 -12.57 5.60
C ALA A 66 7.26 -12.52 4.37
N LEU A 67 7.82 -12.65 3.16
CA LEU A 67 7.07 -12.70 1.90
C LEU A 67 6.04 -13.84 1.87
N SER A 68 6.41 -15.03 2.34
CA SER A 68 5.45 -16.14 2.43
C SER A 68 4.34 -15.90 3.46
N LYS A 69 4.65 -15.22 4.57
CA LYS A 69 3.65 -14.82 5.57
C LYS A 69 2.69 -13.76 5.02
N GLU A 70 3.20 -12.77 4.30
CA GLU A 70 2.40 -11.70 3.70
C GLU A 70 1.51 -12.23 2.60
N ARG A 71 2.05 -13.05 1.68
CA ARG A 71 1.27 -13.74 0.65
C ARG A 71 0.15 -14.62 1.22
N ARG A 72 0.42 -15.32 2.33
CA ARG A 72 -0.62 -16.10 3.03
C ARG A 72 -1.68 -15.22 3.67
N ARG A 73 -1.28 -14.06 4.19
CA ARG A 73 -2.22 -13.09 4.75
C ARG A 73 -3.13 -12.51 3.66
N GLU A 74 -2.58 -12.13 2.52
CA GLU A 74 -3.34 -11.68 1.34
C GLU A 74 -4.30 -12.77 0.84
N GLN A 75 -3.83 -14.01 0.67
CA GLN A 75 -4.67 -15.15 0.28
C GLN A 75 -5.87 -15.34 1.23
N LEU A 76 -5.66 -15.16 2.53
CA LEU A 76 -6.74 -15.24 3.53
C LEU A 76 -7.70 -14.04 3.44
N ILE A 77 -7.20 -12.84 3.14
CA ILE A 77 -8.03 -11.65 2.91
C ILE A 77 -8.89 -11.84 1.66
N GLU A 78 -8.31 -12.31 0.55
CA GLU A 78 -9.04 -12.60 -0.69
C GLU A 78 -10.12 -13.66 -0.46
N ALA A 79 -9.79 -14.77 0.22
CA ALA A 79 -10.76 -15.78 0.60
C ALA A 79 -11.86 -15.22 1.50
N THR A 80 -11.53 -14.27 2.38
CA THR A 80 -12.51 -13.57 3.21
C THR A 80 -13.45 -12.73 2.36
N ILE A 81 -12.94 -11.95 1.40
CA ILE A 81 -13.76 -11.18 0.45
C ILE A 81 -14.75 -12.11 -0.28
N GLN A 82 -14.30 -13.28 -0.73
CA GLN A 82 -15.19 -14.25 -1.40
C GLN A 82 -16.23 -14.87 -0.46
N CYS A 83 -15.86 -15.18 0.79
CA CYS A 83 -16.82 -15.69 1.76
C CYS A 83 -17.88 -14.64 2.10
N LEU A 84 -17.45 -13.40 2.34
CA LEU A 84 -18.32 -12.27 2.65
C LEU A 84 -19.28 -11.96 1.49
N SER A 85 -18.79 -11.98 0.24
CA SER A 85 -19.63 -11.71 -0.92
C SER A 85 -20.68 -12.80 -1.18
N LYS A 86 -20.45 -14.03 -0.71
CA LYS A 86 -21.39 -15.16 -0.84
C LYS A 86 -22.36 -15.27 0.34
N LYS A 87 -21.90 -15.00 1.56
CA LYS A 87 -22.62 -15.34 2.81
C LYS A 87 -22.97 -14.15 3.70
N GLY A 88 -22.38 -12.98 3.47
CA GLY A 88 -22.46 -11.83 4.37
C GLY A 88 -21.51 -11.94 5.57
N LEU A 89 -21.40 -10.86 6.34
CA LEU A 89 -20.44 -10.74 7.44
C LEU A 89 -20.86 -11.57 8.65
N SER A 90 -22.13 -11.53 9.04
CA SER A 90 -22.66 -12.34 10.14
C SER A 90 -22.46 -13.86 9.96
N SER A 91 -22.73 -14.39 8.77
CA SER A 91 -22.68 -15.84 8.50
C SER A 91 -21.30 -16.40 8.18
N THR A 92 -20.30 -15.56 7.90
CA THR A 92 -18.94 -16.00 7.55
C THR A 92 -18.18 -16.46 8.80
N THR A 93 -17.58 -17.65 8.78
CA THR A 93 -16.74 -18.17 9.89
C THR A 93 -15.26 -18.27 9.50
N LEU A 94 -14.36 -18.38 10.50
CA LEU A 94 -12.94 -18.63 10.24
C LEU A 94 -12.70 -19.96 9.51
N ALA A 95 -13.57 -20.96 9.73
CA ALA A 95 -13.51 -22.24 9.03
C ALA A 95 -13.90 -22.11 7.55
N ASP A 96 -14.88 -21.26 7.23
CA ASP A 96 -15.25 -20.96 5.83
C ASP A 96 -14.08 -20.33 5.08
N VAL A 97 -13.42 -19.33 5.70
CA VAL A 97 -12.27 -18.65 5.10
C VAL A 97 -11.10 -19.60 4.91
N ALA A 98 -10.81 -20.45 5.91
CA ALA A 98 -9.78 -21.47 5.79
C ALA A 98 -10.04 -22.40 4.59
N LYS A 99 -11.28 -22.87 4.47
CA LYS A 99 -11.72 -23.75 3.37
C LYS A 99 -11.62 -23.06 2.01
N GLU A 100 -12.11 -21.83 1.88
CA GLU A 100 -12.04 -21.04 0.65
C GLU A 100 -10.58 -20.76 0.25
N ALA A 101 -9.70 -20.51 1.22
CA ALA A 101 -8.26 -20.32 0.97
C ALA A 101 -7.51 -21.63 0.67
N GLY A 102 -8.10 -22.81 0.88
CA GLY A 102 -7.39 -24.09 0.80
C GLY A 102 -6.36 -24.28 1.91
N LEU A 103 -6.58 -23.66 3.08
CA LEU A 103 -5.69 -23.69 4.24
C LEU A 103 -6.38 -24.31 5.47
N SER A 104 -5.61 -24.69 6.48
CA SER A 104 -6.19 -25.13 7.76
C SER A 104 -6.67 -23.94 8.59
N GLN A 105 -7.70 -24.16 9.41
CA GLN A 105 -8.21 -23.13 10.32
C GLN A 105 -7.14 -22.64 11.31
N GLY A 106 -6.19 -23.51 11.69
CA GLY A 106 -5.04 -23.14 12.52
C GLY A 106 -4.17 -22.04 11.90
N ILE A 107 -4.02 -22.02 10.57
CA ILE A 107 -3.31 -20.94 9.87
C ILE A 107 -4.08 -19.63 9.98
N VAL A 108 -5.41 -19.65 9.81
CA VAL A 108 -6.23 -18.43 9.96
C VAL A 108 -6.11 -17.86 11.37
N ASN A 109 -6.22 -18.71 12.39
CA ASN A 109 -6.03 -18.31 13.78
C ASN A 109 -4.64 -17.72 14.04
N LEU A 110 -3.58 -18.32 13.47
CA LEU A 110 -2.20 -17.81 13.60
C LEU A 110 -2.04 -16.39 13.03
N HIS A 111 -2.76 -16.06 11.95
CA HIS A 111 -2.63 -14.76 11.29
C HIS A 111 -3.52 -13.67 11.89
N PHE A 112 -4.72 -14.02 12.39
CA PHE A 112 -5.73 -13.03 12.77
C PHE A 112 -6.23 -13.17 14.21
N ASN A 113 -6.04 -14.30 14.87
CA ASN A 113 -6.52 -14.64 16.22
C ASN A 113 -8.06 -14.68 16.41
N SER A 114 -8.83 -13.81 15.74
CA SER A 114 -10.28 -13.73 15.85
C SER A 114 -10.94 -13.33 14.52
N LYS A 115 -12.24 -13.60 14.40
CA LYS A 115 -13.06 -13.15 13.27
C LYS A 115 -13.06 -11.62 13.14
N ASP A 116 -13.18 -10.91 14.26
CA ASP A 116 -13.22 -9.43 14.24
C ASP A 116 -11.92 -8.82 13.71
N ASN A 117 -10.77 -9.40 14.07
CA ASN A 117 -9.47 -8.97 13.54
C ASN A 117 -9.35 -9.28 12.04
N LEU A 118 -9.79 -10.46 11.61
CA LEU A 118 -9.81 -10.82 10.19
C LEU A 118 -10.66 -9.85 9.37
N LEU A 119 -11.85 -9.51 9.88
CA LEU A 119 -12.76 -8.55 9.25
C LEU A 119 -12.16 -7.14 9.23
N ALA A 120 -11.58 -6.69 10.34
CA ALA A 120 -10.90 -5.39 10.42
C ALA A 120 -9.73 -5.29 9.44
N ASP A 121 -8.93 -6.35 9.32
CA ASP A 121 -7.81 -6.40 8.37
C ASP A 121 -8.28 -6.47 6.91
N THR A 122 -9.37 -7.20 6.65
CA THR A 122 -10.01 -7.23 5.32
C THR A 122 -10.54 -5.84 4.94
N LEU A 123 -11.16 -5.12 5.88
CA LEU A 123 -11.61 -3.76 5.65
C LEU A 123 -10.43 -2.83 5.37
N ARG A 124 -9.36 -2.87 6.19
CA ARG A 124 -8.14 -2.08 5.96
C ARG A 124 -7.56 -2.31 4.57
N PHE A 125 -7.48 -3.57 4.14
CA PHE A 125 -7.01 -3.91 2.80
C PHE A 125 -7.83 -3.22 1.70
N LEU A 126 -9.17 -3.24 1.80
CA LEU A 126 -10.04 -2.54 0.84
C LEU A 126 -9.89 -1.03 0.92
N THR A 127 -9.81 -0.47 2.13
CA THR A 127 -9.62 0.96 2.33
C THR A 127 -8.25 1.44 1.84
N ASP A 128 -7.21 0.63 1.96
CA ASP A 128 -5.85 0.91 1.49
C ASP A 128 -5.79 0.87 -0.05
N GLU A 129 -6.42 -0.13 -0.67
CA GLU A 129 -6.55 -0.20 -2.13
C GLU A 129 -7.32 1.00 -2.69
N TYR A 130 -8.40 1.41 -2.01
CA TYR A 130 -9.16 2.59 -2.41
C TYR A 130 -8.32 3.86 -2.27
N ASP A 131 -7.62 4.06 -1.15
CA ASP A 131 -6.77 5.25 -0.94
C ASP A 131 -5.65 5.35 -1.97
N GLU A 132 -4.95 4.25 -2.25
CA GLU A 132 -3.88 4.21 -3.25
C GLU A 132 -4.43 4.64 -4.62
N ARG A 133 -5.58 4.08 -5.04
CA ARG A 133 -6.18 4.37 -6.33
C ARG A 133 -6.74 5.79 -6.40
N PHE A 134 -7.38 6.26 -5.34
CA PHE A 134 -7.90 7.62 -5.25
C PHE A 134 -6.77 8.63 -5.40
N MET A 135 -5.71 8.48 -4.60
CA MET A 135 -4.58 9.41 -4.61
C MET A 135 -3.80 9.34 -5.93
N LYS A 136 -3.58 8.15 -6.48
CA LYS A 136 -2.95 7.96 -7.79
C LYS A 136 -3.77 8.60 -8.92
N THR A 137 -5.09 8.47 -8.88
CA THR A 137 -5.98 9.06 -9.88
C THR A 137 -5.97 10.58 -9.77
N PHE A 138 -6.10 11.12 -8.56
CA PHE A 138 -6.11 12.55 -8.31
C PHE A 138 -4.83 13.24 -8.78
N TYR A 139 -3.65 12.70 -8.43
CA TYR A 139 -2.36 13.27 -8.83
C TYR A 139 -1.94 12.92 -10.26
N GLY A 140 -2.49 11.84 -10.83
CA GLY A 140 -2.17 11.40 -12.18
C GLY A 140 -3.02 12.05 -13.27
N ALA A 141 -4.17 12.63 -12.92
CA ALA A 141 -5.02 13.39 -13.83
C ALA A 141 -4.38 14.76 -14.17
N PRO A 142 -4.78 15.39 -15.30
CA PRO A 142 -4.45 16.78 -15.57
C PRO A 142 -4.78 17.69 -14.38
N ALA A 143 -4.00 18.75 -14.18
CA ALA A 143 -4.14 19.63 -13.01
C ALA A 143 -5.43 20.47 -13.01
N ASP A 144 -6.22 20.40 -14.08
CA ASP A 144 -7.53 21.04 -14.16
C ASP A 144 -8.53 20.37 -13.20
N PRO A 145 -9.25 21.15 -12.36
CA PRO A 145 -10.18 20.58 -11.39
C PRO A 145 -11.32 19.75 -11.99
N ALA A 146 -11.79 20.09 -13.19
CA ALA A 146 -12.84 19.33 -13.86
C ALA A 146 -12.33 17.98 -14.38
N ASP A 147 -11.10 17.94 -14.90
CA ASP A 147 -10.44 16.70 -15.29
C ASP A 147 -10.18 15.79 -14.07
N GLN A 148 -9.70 16.35 -12.95
CA GLN A 148 -9.49 15.59 -11.71
C GLN A 148 -10.80 15.03 -11.16
N LEU A 149 -11.87 15.83 -11.16
CA LEU A 149 -13.19 15.39 -10.68
C LEU A 149 -13.73 14.24 -11.54
N LEU A 150 -13.69 14.38 -12.87
CA LEU A 150 -14.17 13.35 -13.78
C LEU A 150 -13.33 12.07 -13.65
N ALA A 151 -12.02 12.18 -13.53
CA ALA A 151 -11.13 11.03 -13.35
C ALA A 151 -11.46 10.23 -12.07
N LEU A 152 -11.75 10.93 -10.96
CA LEU A 152 -12.18 10.28 -9.71
C LEU A 152 -13.53 9.57 -9.86
N MET A 153 -14.50 10.21 -10.51
CA MET A 153 -15.80 9.57 -10.79
C MET A 153 -15.66 8.34 -11.69
N GLU A 154 -14.78 8.40 -12.69
CA GLU A 154 -14.47 7.25 -13.54
C GLU A 154 -13.78 6.12 -12.77
N MET A 155 -12.86 6.45 -11.86
CA MET A 155 -12.15 5.48 -11.04
C MET A 155 -13.14 4.66 -10.20
N ASP A 156 -14.14 5.31 -9.60
CA ASP A 156 -15.15 4.64 -8.78
C ASP A 156 -15.98 3.61 -9.56
N LEU A 157 -16.04 3.69 -10.90
CA LEU A 157 -16.78 2.75 -11.75
C LEU A 157 -15.92 1.61 -12.31
N LYS A 158 -14.60 1.70 -12.19
CA LYS A 158 -13.65 0.76 -12.81
C LYS A 158 -13.24 -0.35 -11.83
N PRO A 159 -12.99 -1.58 -12.32
CA PRO A 159 -12.28 -2.58 -11.53
C PRO A 159 -10.88 -2.06 -11.13
N PRO A 160 -10.38 -2.47 -9.97
CA PRO A 160 -10.99 -3.36 -8.99
C PRO A 160 -11.90 -2.65 -7.97
N ILE A 161 -12.11 -1.33 -8.06
CA ILE A 161 -12.96 -0.59 -7.12
C ILE A 161 -14.42 -1.05 -7.24
N CYS A 162 -14.99 -0.90 -8.44
CA CYS A 162 -16.33 -1.39 -8.75
C CYS A 162 -16.28 -2.87 -9.16
N ASP A 163 -15.89 -3.73 -8.22
CA ASP A 163 -15.99 -5.18 -8.31
C ASP A 163 -17.10 -5.70 -7.41
N ARG A 164 -17.96 -6.59 -7.93
CA ARG A 164 -19.14 -7.08 -7.20
C ARG A 164 -18.78 -7.68 -5.83
N SER A 165 -17.71 -8.47 -5.75
CA SER A 165 -17.31 -9.11 -4.51
C SER A 165 -16.82 -8.09 -3.49
N LYS A 166 -16.06 -7.08 -3.91
CA LYS A 166 -15.58 -6.00 -3.01
C LYS A 166 -16.69 -5.06 -2.58
N ILE A 167 -17.57 -4.67 -3.50
CA ILE A 167 -18.75 -3.85 -3.16
C ILE A 167 -19.66 -4.58 -2.16
N ALA A 168 -19.85 -5.89 -2.31
CA ALA A 168 -20.60 -6.67 -1.32
C ALA A 168 -20.01 -6.55 0.10
N VAL A 169 -18.67 -6.50 0.21
CA VAL A 169 -17.99 -6.31 1.49
C VAL A 169 -18.25 -4.92 2.05
N TRP A 170 -18.09 -3.86 1.25
CA TRP A 170 -18.40 -2.49 1.68
C TRP A 170 -19.82 -2.37 2.23
N PHE A 171 -20.82 -2.86 1.50
CA PHE A 171 -22.21 -2.85 1.95
C PHE A 171 -22.47 -3.73 3.18
N ALA A 172 -21.74 -4.84 3.35
CA ALA A 172 -21.82 -5.64 4.57
C ALA A 172 -21.31 -4.86 5.81
N PHE A 173 -20.26 -4.04 5.66
CA PHE A 173 -19.78 -3.16 6.73
C PHE A 173 -20.71 -1.97 6.98
N PHE A 174 -21.32 -1.40 5.95
CA PHE A 174 -22.29 -0.30 6.09
C PHE A 174 -23.59 -0.75 6.76
N GLY A 175 -24.11 -1.91 6.35
CA GLY A 175 -25.42 -2.40 6.74
C GLY A 175 -25.48 -3.15 8.07
N GLU A 176 -24.37 -3.70 8.57
CA GLU A 176 -24.34 -4.39 9.85
C GLU A 176 -24.00 -3.44 11.01
N THR A 177 -24.96 -3.19 11.91
CA THR A 177 -24.79 -2.31 13.09
C THR A 177 -23.56 -2.67 13.94
N LYS A 178 -23.25 -3.97 14.08
CA LYS A 178 -22.07 -4.44 14.83
C LYS A 178 -20.75 -4.10 14.15
N ALA A 179 -20.75 -3.94 12.83
CA ALA A 179 -19.57 -3.62 12.04
C ALA A 179 -19.28 -2.11 11.99
N GLN A 180 -20.28 -1.26 12.25
CA GLN A 180 -20.14 0.20 12.18
C GLN A 180 -19.02 0.79 13.05
N PRO A 181 -18.80 0.38 14.32
CA PRO A 181 -17.69 0.92 15.11
C PRO A 181 -16.32 0.63 14.48
N THR A 182 -16.14 -0.58 13.94
CA THR A 182 -14.92 -0.98 13.21
C THR A 182 -14.75 -0.16 11.94
N TYR A 183 -15.84 0.02 11.18
CA TYR A 183 -15.85 0.86 10.00
C TYR A 183 -15.41 2.30 10.33
N ARG A 184 -16.09 2.95 11.28
CA ARG A 184 -15.77 4.34 11.68
C ARG A 184 -14.31 4.48 12.11
N LYS A 185 -13.78 3.50 12.86
CA LYS A 185 -12.39 3.53 13.32
C LYS A 185 -11.38 3.46 12.18
N ILE A 186 -11.70 2.77 11.09
CA ILE A 186 -10.76 2.50 9.98
C ILE A 186 -10.93 3.53 8.85
N CYS A 187 -12.17 3.88 8.49
CA CYS A 187 -12.46 4.62 7.26
C CYS A 187 -12.72 6.11 7.49
N ALA A 188 -13.21 6.53 8.66
CA ALA A 188 -13.79 7.89 8.83
C ALA A 188 -12.85 9.04 8.44
N SER A 189 -11.55 8.94 8.77
CA SER A 189 -10.58 9.97 8.39
C SER A 189 -10.34 10.05 6.88
N ARG A 190 -10.36 8.90 6.19
CA ARG A 190 -10.21 8.82 4.73
C ARG A 190 -11.47 9.28 4.02
N ASP A 191 -12.64 8.85 4.49
CA ASP A 191 -13.93 9.30 3.98
C ASP A 191 -14.06 10.83 4.07
N GLN A 192 -13.68 11.41 5.21
CA GLN A 192 -13.65 12.87 5.39
C GLN A 192 -12.69 13.54 4.40
N LYS A 193 -11.48 13.01 4.26
CA LYS A 193 -10.47 13.53 3.32
C LYS A 193 -10.97 13.49 1.87
N TYR A 194 -11.61 12.41 1.43
CA TYR A 194 -12.14 12.31 0.07
C TYR A 194 -13.29 13.28 -0.16
N ALA A 195 -14.20 13.42 0.81
CA ALA A 195 -15.28 14.39 0.75
C ALA A 195 -14.75 15.84 0.65
N GLU A 196 -13.70 16.17 1.41
CA GLU A 196 -13.04 17.48 1.34
C GLU A 196 -12.36 17.72 -0.01
N ILE A 197 -11.68 16.72 -0.59
CA ILE A 197 -11.07 16.82 -1.92
C ILE A 197 -12.14 17.04 -3.00
N LEU A 198 -13.19 16.23 -3.02
CA LEU A 198 -14.29 16.38 -3.99
C LEU A 198 -14.95 17.76 -3.87
N LYS A 199 -15.25 18.19 -2.63
CA LYS A 199 -15.81 19.52 -2.38
C LYS A 199 -14.87 20.62 -2.89
N SER A 200 -13.57 20.53 -2.62
CA SER A 200 -12.58 21.52 -3.08
C SER A 200 -12.48 21.59 -4.60
N LEU A 201 -12.56 20.45 -5.30
CA LEU A 201 -12.60 20.43 -6.76
C LEU A 201 -13.83 21.15 -7.29
N VAL A 202 -15.01 20.84 -6.73
CA VAL A 202 -16.26 21.50 -7.09
C VAL A 202 -16.21 23.01 -6.78
N GLU A 203 -15.65 23.43 -5.65
CA GLU A 203 -15.47 24.85 -5.31
C GLU A 203 -14.64 25.59 -6.36
N LYS A 204 -13.57 24.96 -6.86
CA LYS A 204 -12.73 25.54 -7.91
C LYS A 204 -13.49 25.65 -9.24
N ILE A 205 -14.20 24.60 -9.66
CA ILE A 205 -15.03 24.59 -10.87
C ILE A 205 -16.12 25.68 -10.79
N VAL A 206 -16.79 25.79 -9.64
CA VAL A 206 -17.83 26.81 -9.40
C VAL A 206 -17.24 28.22 -9.57
N THR A 207 -16.07 28.45 -8.97
CA THR A 207 -15.40 29.76 -8.98
C THR A 207 -14.88 30.13 -10.37
N ASP A 208 -14.18 29.21 -11.04
CA ASP A 208 -13.59 29.44 -12.36
C ASP A 208 -14.67 29.65 -13.44
N GLY A 209 -15.70 28.81 -13.43
CA GLY A 209 -16.82 28.90 -14.36
C GLY A 209 -17.84 29.99 -14.03
N LYS A 210 -17.65 30.72 -12.91
CA LYS A 210 -18.53 31.80 -12.43
C LYS A 210 -20.00 31.37 -12.29
N TYR A 211 -20.23 30.15 -11.83
CA TYR A 211 -21.58 29.62 -11.69
C TYR A 211 -22.28 30.24 -10.48
N ILE A 212 -23.52 30.69 -10.68
CA ILE A 212 -24.32 31.36 -9.65
C ILE A 212 -25.34 30.38 -9.08
N GLY A 213 -25.51 30.38 -7.75
CA GLY A 213 -26.53 29.57 -7.06
C GLY A 213 -26.17 28.10 -6.88
N ILE A 214 -24.95 27.68 -7.25
CA ILE A 214 -24.47 26.32 -7.02
C ILE A 214 -23.77 26.24 -5.67
N ASN A 215 -24.22 25.31 -4.81
CA ASN A 215 -23.56 25.02 -3.54
C ASN A 215 -22.59 23.83 -3.70
N PRO A 216 -21.27 24.03 -3.54
CA PRO A 216 -20.28 22.98 -3.76
C PRO A 216 -20.46 21.74 -2.88
N GLY A 217 -20.87 21.92 -1.61
CA GLY A 217 -21.11 20.80 -0.69
C GLY A 217 -22.33 19.96 -1.08
N VAL A 218 -23.36 20.57 -1.66
CA VAL A 218 -24.53 19.85 -2.16
C VAL A 218 -24.16 19.04 -3.39
N ILE A 219 -23.41 19.63 -4.33
CA ILE A 219 -22.99 18.94 -5.54
C ILE A 219 -22.03 17.79 -5.22
N SER A 220 -21.04 17.99 -4.33
CA SER A 220 -20.14 16.92 -3.92
C SER A 220 -20.88 15.75 -3.27
N THR A 221 -21.86 16.05 -2.39
CA THR A 221 -22.72 15.02 -1.77
C THR A 221 -23.57 14.30 -2.82
N THR A 222 -24.07 15.03 -3.82
CA THR A 222 -24.89 14.47 -4.90
C THR A 222 -24.07 13.52 -5.77
N LEU A 223 -22.83 13.90 -6.10
CA LEU A 223 -21.90 13.04 -6.85
C LEU A 223 -21.56 11.76 -6.08
N SER A 224 -21.23 11.86 -4.79
CA SER A 224 -21.00 10.67 -3.95
C SER A 224 -22.24 9.76 -3.89
N SER A 225 -23.43 10.35 -3.72
CA SER A 225 -24.69 9.59 -3.68
C SER A 225 -25.01 8.89 -5.01
N LEU A 226 -24.67 9.54 -6.13
CA LEU A 226 -24.84 8.97 -7.47
C LEU A 226 -23.92 7.75 -7.65
N THR A 227 -22.66 7.86 -7.23
CA THR A 227 -21.69 6.77 -7.24
C THR A 227 -22.12 5.61 -6.35
N ASP A 228 -22.61 5.89 -5.12
CA ASP A 228 -23.12 4.86 -4.21
C ASP A 228 -24.29 4.07 -4.83
N GLY A 229 -25.18 4.77 -5.55
CA GLY A 229 -26.26 4.14 -6.31
C GLY A 229 -25.77 3.23 -7.43
N MET A 230 -24.66 3.60 -8.11
CA MET A 230 -24.03 2.78 -9.14
C MET A 230 -23.31 1.57 -8.55
N TRP A 231 -22.64 1.72 -7.41
CA TRP A 231 -22.07 0.61 -6.65
C TRP A 231 -23.16 -0.37 -6.20
N LEU A 232 -24.25 0.14 -5.64
CA LEU A 232 -25.39 -0.68 -5.26
C LEU A 232 -25.93 -1.44 -6.48
N SER A 233 -26.09 -0.75 -7.63
CA SER A 233 -26.53 -1.37 -8.88
C SER A 233 -25.58 -2.49 -9.36
N CYS A 234 -24.26 -2.29 -9.24
CA CYS A 234 -23.25 -3.32 -9.51
C CYS A 234 -23.43 -4.55 -8.62
N LEU A 235 -23.81 -4.35 -7.36
CA LEU A 235 -24.03 -5.41 -6.39
C LEU A 235 -25.33 -6.19 -6.64
N ILE A 236 -26.46 -5.49 -6.75
CA ILE A 236 -27.81 -6.09 -6.76
C ILE A 236 -28.27 -6.53 -8.15
N SER A 237 -27.79 -5.85 -9.21
CA SER A 237 -28.23 -6.07 -10.59
C SER A 237 -27.04 -6.22 -11.55
N PRO A 238 -26.10 -7.15 -11.30
CA PRO A 238 -24.85 -7.23 -12.08
C PRO A 238 -25.05 -7.54 -13.57
N LYS A 239 -26.19 -8.13 -13.96
CA LYS A 239 -26.52 -8.41 -15.37
C LYS A 239 -26.94 -7.16 -16.15
N SER A 240 -27.53 -6.18 -15.47
CA SER A 240 -27.97 -4.92 -16.08
C SER A 240 -27.05 -3.75 -15.77
N PHE A 241 -26.12 -3.90 -14.83
CA PHE A 241 -25.13 -2.87 -14.52
C PHE A 241 -24.21 -2.65 -15.72
N ASN A 242 -24.29 -1.45 -16.30
CA ASN A 242 -23.45 -1.01 -17.39
C ASN A 242 -22.58 0.16 -16.93
N ARG A 243 -21.26 -0.07 -16.91
CA ARG A 243 -20.27 0.94 -16.50
C ARG A 243 -20.25 2.14 -17.44
N THR A 244 -20.40 1.91 -18.74
CA THR A 244 -20.41 2.98 -19.74
C THR A 244 -21.63 3.85 -19.56
N GLU A 245 -22.82 3.27 -19.37
CA GLU A 245 -24.05 4.04 -19.09
C GLU A 245 -23.97 4.79 -17.76
N SER A 246 -23.35 4.18 -16.74
CA SER A 246 -23.11 4.83 -15.45
C SER A 246 -22.22 6.06 -15.61
N LEU A 247 -21.12 5.96 -16.36
CA LEU A 247 -20.25 7.10 -16.65
C LEU A 247 -20.97 8.17 -17.48
N LEU A 248 -21.75 7.78 -18.48
CA LEU A 248 -22.56 8.72 -19.27
C LEU A 248 -23.57 9.47 -18.39
N ALA A 249 -24.16 8.82 -17.39
CA ALA A 249 -25.06 9.47 -16.44
C ALA A 249 -24.32 10.53 -15.59
N ILE A 250 -23.10 10.22 -15.12
CA ILE A 250 -22.25 11.18 -14.40
C ILE A 250 -21.88 12.35 -15.32
N GLN A 251 -21.41 12.07 -16.54
CA GLN A 251 -21.04 13.10 -17.51
C GLN A 251 -22.22 14.00 -17.88
N SER A 252 -23.41 13.42 -18.10
CA SER A 252 -24.64 14.17 -18.36
C SER A 252 -25.00 15.10 -17.20
N TYR A 253 -24.90 14.61 -15.96
CA TYR A 253 -25.11 15.43 -14.76
C TYR A 253 -24.08 16.57 -14.67
N LEU A 254 -22.79 16.27 -14.87
CA LEU A 254 -21.71 17.26 -14.85
C LEU A 254 -21.87 18.32 -15.96
N SER A 255 -22.22 17.93 -17.19
CA SER A 255 -22.51 18.87 -18.29
C SER A 255 -23.74 19.73 -18.03
N SER A 256 -24.75 19.20 -17.35
CA SER A 256 -25.93 20.01 -16.97
C SER A 256 -25.63 21.00 -15.85
N THR A 257 -24.74 20.64 -14.93
CA THR A 257 -24.39 21.44 -13.74
C THR A 257 -23.29 22.45 -14.04
N PHE A 258 -22.30 22.07 -14.85
CA PHE A 258 -21.10 22.84 -15.18
C PHE A 258 -20.83 22.89 -16.69
N PRO A 259 -21.74 23.49 -17.50
CA PRO A 259 -21.63 23.52 -18.96
C PRO A 259 -20.37 24.22 -19.52
N ASN A 260 -19.76 25.17 -18.78
CA ASN A 260 -18.52 25.83 -19.21
C ASN A 260 -17.28 24.91 -19.06
N HIS A 261 -17.37 23.84 -18.27
CA HIS A 261 -16.26 22.90 -18.03
C HIS A 261 -16.49 21.54 -18.71
N TYR A 262 -17.75 21.12 -18.86
CA TYR A 262 -18.13 19.88 -19.52
C TYR A 262 -19.10 20.16 -20.68
N PRO A 263 -18.58 20.63 -21.84
CA PRO A 263 -19.42 20.87 -23.02
C PRO A 263 -20.06 19.56 -23.51
N ARG A 264 -21.26 19.68 -24.09
CA ARG A 264 -21.98 18.55 -24.71
C ARG A 264 -21.43 18.21 -26.08
#